data_AF-A0A939WTF1-F1
#
_entry.id   AF-A0A939WTF1-F1
#
_cell.length_a   1.000
_cell.length_b   1.000
_cell.length_c   1.000
_cell.angle_alpha   90.00
_cell.angle_beta   90.00
_cell.angle_gamma   90.00
#
_symmetry.space_group_name_H-M   'P 1'
#
loop_
_entity.id
_entity.type
_entity.pdbx_description
1 polymer ?
#
loop_
_entity_poly.entity_id
_entity_poly.type
_entity_poly.pdbx_seq_one_letter_code
_entity_poly.pdbx_strand_id
1 'polypeptide(L)'
;MGNPKAFLEIHRQEAGYRPIHDRIHDFGEVEQTLSTRERKLQASRCMDCGVPFCHWACPLGNKAPEWNDALYKGDWELAYRLLNATNPFPEFTGRICPALCEKACVLNRFNHEPTTNREDECAITEMA
;
A
#
# COMPACT_ATOMS: atom_id res chain seq x y z
N MET A 1 10.26 -6.43 -11.90
CA MET A 1 9.60 -5.96 -10.68
C MET A 1 10.58 -5.99 -9.52
N GLY A 2 10.16 -5.57 -8.33
CA GLY A 2 10.95 -5.52 -7.10
C GLY A 2 11.62 -6.85 -6.71
N ASN A 3 12.26 -6.89 -5.54
CA ASN A 3 13.00 -8.07 -5.09
C ASN A 3 12.08 -9.32 -5.04
N PRO A 4 12.29 -10.33 -5.90
CA PRO A 4 11.41 -11.49 -6.04
C PRO A 4 11.42 -12.42 -4.82
N LYS A 5 12.20 -12.12 -3.78
CA LYS A 5 12.25 -12.87 -2.51
C LYS A 5 11.88 -12.00 -1.30
N ALA A 6 11.59 -10.71 -1.49
CA ALA A 6 11.31 -9.80 -0.37
C ALA A 6 10.13 -10.27 0.49
N PHE A 7 9.13 -10.92 -0.10
CA PHE A 7 8.00 -11.48 0.65
C PHE A 7 8.36 -12.64 1.58
N LEU A 8 9.54 -13.27 1.43
CA LEU A 8 10.03 -14.33 2.32
C LEU A 8 10.81 -13.77 3.51
N GLU A 9 11.50 -12.64 3.32
CA GLU A 9 12.42 -12.08 4.30
C GLU A 9 11.80 -10.91 5.08
N ILE A 10 10.84 -10.20 4.48
CA ILE A 10 10.21 -9.01 5.04
C ILE A 10 8.77 -9.34 5.43
N HIS A 11 8.49 -9.21 6.72
CA HIS A 11 7.15 -9.37 7.28
C HIS A 11 6.30 -8.11 7.09
N ARG A 12 4.98 -8.31 7.09
CA ARG A 12 4.03 -7.19 7.09
C ARG A 12 4.19 -6.36 8.34
N GLN A 13 4.33 -5.06 8.17
CA GLN A 13 4.37 -4.10 9.26
C GLN A 13 3.24 -3.11 9.05
N GLU A 14 2.51 -2.81 10.13
CA GLU A 14 1.49 -1.77 10.17
C GLU A 14 1.98 -0.67 11.12
N ALA A 15 1.69 0.59 10.80
CA ALA A 15 2.11 1.73 11.63
C ALA A 15 1.39 1.80 12.99
N GLY A 16 0.22 1.17 13.08
CA GLY A 16 -0.61 1.21 14.29
C GLY A 16 -1.37 2.53 14.45
N TYR A 17 -1.89 2.74 15.67
CA TYR A 17 -2.72 3.88 16.00
C TYR A 17 -2.10 4.72 17.12
N ARG A 18 -2.41 6.01 17.11
CA ARG A 18 -2.08 6.90 18.22
C ARG A 18 -2.68 6.39 19.55
N PRO A 19 -2.01 6.62 20.69
CA PRO A 19 -2.50 6.21 22.00
C PRO A 19 -3.91 6.76 22.29
N ILE A 20 -4.72 5.95 22.98
CA ILE A 20 -6.14 6.27 23.25
C ILE A 20 -6.26 7.59 24.02
N HIS A 21 -5.39 7.81 25.01
CA HIS A 21 -5.45 9.00 25.86
C HIS A 21 -5.19 10.30 25.11
N ASP A 22 -4.39 10.27 24.02
CA ASP A 22 -4.14 11.45 23.21
C ASP A 22 -5.30 11.72 22.24
N ARG A 23 -5.79 10.67 21.55
CA ARG A 23 -6.80 10.81 20.48
C ARG A 23 -8.23 11.12 20.94
N ILE A 24 -8.51 11.06 22.24
CA ILE A 24 -9.84 11.44 22.79
C ILE A 24 -9.96 12.94 23.06
N HIS A 25 -8.84 13.67 23.04
CA HIS A 25 -8.79 15.10 23.34
C HIS A 25 -8.58 15.96 22.09
N ASP A 26 -8.37 15.35 20.92
CA ASP A 26 -8.25 16.05 19.63
C ASP A 26 -9.05 15.36 18.52
N PHE A 27 -9.21 16.07 17.40
CA PHE A 27 -9.81 15.56 16.16
C PHE A 27 -8.73 15.26 15.11
N GLY A 28 -7.50 14.99 15.55
CA GLY A 28 -6.39 14.67 14.66
C GLY A 28 -6.52 13.27 14.06
N GLU A 29 -5.71 13.01 13.04
CA GLU A 29 -5.63 11.68 12.43
C GLU A 29 -5.17 10.64 13.46
N VAL A 30 -5.86 9.49 13.48
CA VAL A 30 -5.65 8.41 14.47
C VAL A 30 -4.67 7.35 13.97
N GLU A 31 -4.70 7.06 12.66
CA GLU A 31 -3.74 6.16 12.02
C GLU A 31 -2.37 6.81 12.00
N GLN A 32 -1.34 6.05 12.38
CA GLN A 32 0.03 6.48 12.22
C GLN A 32 0.54 6.10 10.83
N THR A 33 1.66 6.68 10.43
CA THR A 33 2.30 6.38 9.15
C THR A 33 3.68 5.78 9.38
N LEU A 34 4.01 4.73 8.62
CA LEU A 34 5.34 4.16 8.62
C LEU A 34 6.35 5.15 8.03
N SER A 35 7.63 4.99 8.38
CA SER A 35 8.68 5.81 7.77
C SER A 35 8.75 5.55 6.26
N THR A 36 9.21 6.54 5.48
CA THR A 36 9.40 6.40 4.03
C THR A 36 10.23 5.17 3.66
N ARG A 37 11.22 4.81 4.49
CA ARG A 37 12.05 3.61 4.28
C ARG A 37 11.24 2.32 4.47
N GLU A 38 10.44 2.24 5.52
CA GLU A 38 9.59 1.07 5.81
C GLU A 38 8.47 0.92 4.77
N ARG A 39 7.86 2.03 4.32
CA ARG A 39 6.88 2.04 3.22
C ARG A 39 7.49 1.44 1.94
N LYS A 40 8.69 1.88 1.54
CA LYS A 40 9.41 1.27 0.40
C LYS A 40 9.70 -0.21 0.59
N LEU A 41 10.05 -0.63 1.81
CA LEU A 41 10.27 -2.04 2.14
C LEU A 41 8.97 -2.85 2.03
N GLN A 42 7.84 -2.31 2.47
CA GLN A 42 6.54 -3.00 2.33
C GLN A 42 6.10 -3.11 0.87
N ALA A 43 6.27 -2.07 0.06
CA ALA A 43 6.02 -2.10 -1.38
C ALA A 43 6.85 -3.18 -2.10
N SER A 44 8.06 -3.46 -1.61
CA SER A 44 8.95 -4.49 -2.17
C SER A 44 8.41 -5.91 -2.04
N ARG A 45 7.43 -6.15 -1.15
CA ARG A 45 6.84 -7.48 -0.90
C ARG A 45 5.92 -7.93 -2.03
N CYS A 46 5.58 -7.06 -2.99
CA CYS A 46 4.81 -7.45 -4.17
C CYS A 46 5.53 -8.56 -4.96
N MET A 47 4.85 -9.68 -5.17
CA MET A 47 5.44 -10.87 -5.81
C MET A 47 5.42 -10.86 -7.35
N ASP A 48 4.77 -9.87 -7.99
CA ASP A 48 4.49 -9.92 -9.42
C ASP A 48 3.78 -11.21 -9.86
N CYS A 49 2.57 -11.46 -9.33
CA CYS A 49 1.92 -12.78 -9.42
C CYS A 49 1.54 -13.26 -10.83
N GLY A 50 1.84 -12.52 -11.91
CA GLY A 50 1.45 -12.81 -13.30
C GLY A 50 -0.04 -12.63 -13.55
N VAL A 51 -0.89 -13.22 -12.71
CA VAL A 51 -2.34 -12.96 -12.63
C VAL A 51 -2.62 -12.15 -11.35
N PRO A 52 -2.72 -10.81 -11.44
CA PRO A 52 -2.88 -9.95 -10.28
C PRO A 52 -4.34 -9.95 -9.79
N PHE A 53 -4.68 -10.84 -8.85
CA PHE A 53 -6.02 -10.84 -8.21
C PHE A 53 -6.36 -9.52 -7.51
N CYS A 54 -5.34 -8.78 -7.06
CA CYS A 54 -5.51 -7.46 -6.46
C CYS A 54 -6.14 -6.44 -7.44
N HIS A 55 -5.90 -6.55 -8.75
CA HIS A 55 -6.51 -5.66 -9.75
C HIS A 55 -8.01 -5.91 -9.85
N TRP A 56 -8.39 -7.18 -9.93
CA TRP A 56 -9.78 -7.60 -10.07
C TRP A 56 -10.62 -7.29 -8.84
N ALA A 57 -10.01 -7.32 -7.66
CA ALA A 57 -10.68 -6.98 -6.42
C ALA A 57 -10.82 -5.47 -6.17
N CYS A 58 -10.07 -4.64 -6.89
CA CYS A 58 -10.20 -3.19 -6.80
C CYS A 58 -11.35 -2.73 -7.72
N PRO A 59 -12.41 -2.07 -7.19
CA PRO A 59 -13.50 -1.58 -8.03
C PRO A 59 -13.07 -0.55 -9.09
N LEU A 60 -11.95 0.14 -8.87
CA LEU A 60 -11.38 1.12 -9.81
C LEU A 60 -10.47 0.47 -10.86
N GLY A 61 -10.15 -0.82 -10.73
CA GLY A 61 -9.17 -1.49 -11.58
C GLY A 61 -7.75 -0.94 -11.40
N ASN A 62 -7.39 -0.50 -10.19
CA ASN A 62 -6.06 0.03 -9.89
C ASN A 62 -4.96 -1.00 -10.14
N LYS A 63 -3.81 -0.49 -10.58
CA LYS A 63 -2.64 -1.25 -11.02
C LYS A 63 -1.57 -1.38 -9.94
N ALA A 64 -1.89 -2.14 -8.89
CA ALA A 64 -1.10 -2.18 -7.65
C ALA A 64 0.37 -2.61 -7.81
N PRO A 65 0.69 -3.71 -8.50
CA PRO A 65 2.06 -4.12 -8.76
C PRO A 65 2.90 -3.05 -9.47
N GLU A 66 2.33 -2.31 -10.41
CA GLU A 66 3.06 -1.32 -11.21
C GLU A 66 3.49 -0.10 -10.38
N TRP A 67 2.58 0.49 -9.60
CA TRP A 67 2.97 1.60 -8.72
C TRP A 67 3.75 1.14 -7.49
N ASN A 68 3.57 -0.10 -7.00
CA ASN A 68 4.43 -0.67 -5.95
C ASN A 68 5.88 -0.86 -6.42
N ASP A 69 6.08 -1.30 -7.67
CA ASP A 69 7.42 -1.42 -8.25
C ASP A 69 8.11 -0.06 -8.38
N ALA A 70 7.37 0.95 -8.84
CA ALA A 70 7.85 2.33 -8.92
C ALA A 70 8.20 2.89 -7.52
N LEU A 71 7.32 2.67 -6.54
CA LEU A 71 7.52 3.06 -5.13
C LEU A 71 8.78 2.41 -4.54
N TYR A 72 8.97 1.10 -4.73
CA TYR A 72 10.15 0.39 -4.28
C TYR A 72 11.44 0.94 -4.88
N LYS A 73 11.44 1.24 -6.19
CA LYS A 73 12.57 1.88 -6.88
C LYS A 73 12.80 3.33 -6.45
N GLY A 74 11.84 3.93 -5.76
CA GLY A 74 11.88 5.32 -5.31
C GLY A 74 11.50 6.33 -6.37
N ASP A 75 10.87 5.90 -7.47
CA ASP A 75 10.33 6.76 -8.51
C ASP A 75 8.89 7.17 -8.15
N TRP A 76 8.80 8.17 -7.26
CA TRP A 76 7.53 8.66 -6.72
C TRP A 76 6.65 9.31 -7.78
N GLU A 77 7.26 10.03 -8.73
CA GLU A 77 6.54 10.71 -9.82
C GLU A 77 5.89 9.69 -10.76
N LEU A 78 6.62 8.63 -11.13
CA LEU A 78 6.05 7.52 -11.90
C LEU A 78 4.94 6.81 -11.12
N ALA A 79 5.16 6.53 -9.83
CA ALA A 79 4.17 5.86 -8.98
C ALA A 79 2.87 6.67 -8.92
N TYR A 80 2.97 7.99 -8.70
CA TYR A 80 1.82 8.89 -8.66
C TYR A 80 1.09 8.95 -10.00
N ARG A 81 1.83 9.09 -11.11
CA ARG A 81 1.22 9.12 -12.44
C ARG A 81 0.47 7.83 -12.77
N LEU A 82 1.01 6.68 -12.39
CA LEU A 82 0.35 5.38 -12.58
C LEU A 82 -0.91 5.24 -11.72
N LEU A 83 -0.85 5.71 -10.48
CA LEU A 83 -1.96 5.70 -9.54
C LEU A 83 -3.10 6.63 -10.00
N ASN A 84 -2.77 7.87 -10.36
CA ASN A 84 -3.71 8.90 -10.80
C ASN A 84 -4.34 8.57 -12.18
N ALA A 85 -3.73 7.67 -12.96
CA ALA A 85 -4.30 7.23 -14.23
C ALA A 85 -5.59 6.41 -14.07
N THR A 86 -5.77 5.73 -12.94
CA THR A 86 -6.97 4.89 -12.66
C THR A 86 -7.80 5.41 -11.51
N ASN A 87 -7.19 6.14 -10.57
CA ASN A 87 -7.87 6.71 -9.42
C ASN A 87 -7.69 8.23 -9.36
N PRO A 88 -8.77 9.02 -9.57
CA PRO A 88 -8.68 10.49 -9.53
C PRO A 88 -8.54 11.06 -8.11
N PHE A 89 -8.76 10.25 -7.06
CA PHE A 89 -8.75 10.70 -5.66
C PHE A 89 -7.99 9.72 -4.75
N PRO A 90 -6.69 9.50 -4.99
CA PRO A 90 -5.88 8.58 -4.20
C PRO A 90 -5.70 9.02 -2.74
N GLU A 91 -5.87 10.31 -2.45
CA GLU A 91 -5.81 10.87 -1.09
C GLU A 91 -6.92 10.29 -0.20
N PHE A 92 -8.08 10.03 -0.78
CA PHE A 92 -9.25 9.55 -0.06
C PHE A 92 -9.24 8.02 0.05
N THR A 93 -8.95 7.33 -1.05
CA THR A 93 -8.91 5.86 -1.07
C THR A 93 -7.79 5.32 -0.19
N GLY A 94 -6.62 5.96 -0.17
CA GLY A 94 -5.51 5.57 0.70
C GLY A 94 -5.83 5.63 2.20
N ARG A 95 -6.89 6.37 2.60
CA ARG A 95 -7.30 6.51 4.01
C ARG A 95 -8.53 5.68 4.35
N ILE A 96 -9.58 5.78 3.53
CA ILE A 96 -10.90 5.22 3.87
C ILE A 96 -11.20 3.87 3.22
N CYS A 97 -10.41 3.44 2.24
CA CYS A 97 -10.71 2.21 1.50
C CYS A 97 -10.66 0.99 2.44
N PRO A 98 -11.63 0.05 2.37
CA PRO A 98 -11.61 -1.19 3.14
C PRO A 98 -10.58 -2.22 2.64
N ALA A 99 -9.65 -1.80 1.76
CA ALA A 99 -8.52 -2.58 1.25
C ALA A 99 -8.91 -3.95 0.67
N LEU A 100 -9.91 -3.99 -0.22
CA LEU A 100 -10.34 -5.25 -0.87
C LEU A 100 -9.21 -5.90 -1.68
N CYS A 101 -8.32 -5.09 -2.26
CA CYS A 101 -7.13 -5.56 -2.97
C CYS A 101 -6.15 -6.33 -2.08
N GLU A 102 -6.03 -5.95 -0.80
CA GLU A 102 -5.20 -6.66 0.19
C GLU A 102 -5.84 -8.01 0.56
N LYS A 103 -7.17 -8.03 0.73
CA LYS A 103 -7.92 -9.28 1.02
C LYS A 103 -7.78 -10.30 -0.12
N ALA A 104 -7.74 -9.85 -1.36
CA ALA A 104 -7.55 -10.69 -2.54
C ALA A 104 -6.07 -10.97 -2.87
N CYS A 105 -5.13 -10.39 -2.15
CA CYS A 105 -3.70 -10.59 -2.41
C CYS A 105 -3.31 -12.05 -2.21
N VAL A 106 -2.45 -12.57 -3.09
CA VAL A 106 -1.97 -13.95 -3.03
C VAL A 106 -1.26 -14.23 -1.69
N LEU A 107 -0.48 -13.26 -1.19
CA LEU A 107 0.19 -13.37 0.11
C LEU A 107 -0.79 -13.50 1.29
N ASN A 108 -1.97 -12.89 1.20
CA ASN A 108 -3.01 -13.06 2.21
C ASN A 108 -3.50 -14.51 2.28
N ARG A 109 -3.55 -15.21 1.13
CA ARG A 109 -4.02 -16.59 1.07
C ARG A 109 -3.01 -17.60 1.63
N PHE A 110 -1.72 -17.32 1.47
CA PHE A 110 -0.63 -18.20 1.92
C PHE A 110 -0.27 -18.00 3.39
N ASN A 111 0.04 -16.77 3.79
CA ASN A 111 0.61 -16.47 5.11
C ASN A 111 -0.19 -15.44 5.91
N HIS A 112 -1.37 -15.02 5.44
CA HIS A 112 -2.16 -13.94 6.05
C HIS A 112 -1.42 -12.59 6.15
N GLU A 113 -0.43 -12.37 5.28
CA GLU A 113 0.39 -11.16 5.27
C GLU A 113 0.34 -10.46 3.90
N PRO A 114 -0.78 -9.83 3.51
CA PRO A 114 -0.87 -9.12 2.23
C PRO A 114 0.17 -7.99 2.10
N THR A 115 0.33 -7.51 0.87
CA THR A 115 0.98 -6.22 0.62
C THR A 115 0.12 -5.09 1.20
N THR A 116 0.75 -4.02 1.67
CA THR A 116 0.10 -2.85 2.30
C THR A 116 -0.36 -1.83 1.27
N ASN A 117 -1.09 -2.31 0.26
CA ASN A 117 -1.45 -1.50 -0.91
C ASN A 117 -2.17 -0.19 -0.53
N ARG A 118 -3.01 -0.19 0.51
CA ARG A 118 -3.71 1.02 0.96
C ARG A 118 -2.74 2.06 1.51
N GLU A 119 -1.80 1.62 2.34
CA GLU A 119 -0.80 2.52 2.93
C GLU A 119 0.21 3.02 1.89
N ASP A 120 0.58 2.17 0.94
CA ASP A 120 1.48 2.52 -0.15
C ASP A 120 0.83 3.54 -1.12
N GLU A 121 -0.48 3.39 -1.40
CA GLU A 121 -1.28 4.39 -2.13
C GLU A 121 -1.28 5.75 -1.42
N CYS A 122 -1.51 5.75 -0.10
CA CYS A 122 -1.46 6.96 0.72
C CYS A 122 -0.05 7.57 0.69
N ALA A 123 1.00 6.74 0.84
CA ALA A 123 2.39 7.18 0.84
C ALA A 123 2.82 7.85 -0.48
N ILE A 124 2.39 7.29 -1.62
CA ILE A 124 2.66 7.87 -2.94
C ILE A 124 2.04 9.26 -3.04
N THR A 125 0.81 9.40 -2.55
CA THR A 125 0.04 10.64 -2.62
C THR A 125 0.58 11.72 -1.69
N GLU A 126 1.07 11.36 -0.50
CA GLU A 126 1.68 12.30 0.46
C GLU A 126 3.05 12.84 0.01
N MET A 127 3.72 12.14 -0.90
CA MET A 127 5.08 12.46 -1.35
C MET A 127 5.14 13.12 -2.73
N ALA A 128 4.05 13.07 -3.50
CA ALA A 128 3.92 13.66 -4.83
C ALA A 128 3.51 15.13 -4.77
#